data_AF-A0A8T4I6A9-F1
#
_entry.id   AF-A0A8T4I6A9-F1
#
_cell.length_a   1.000
_cell.length_b   1.000
_cell.length_c   1.000
_cell.angle_alpha   90.00
_cell.angle_beta   90.00
_cell.angle_gamma   90.00
#
_symmetry.space_group_name_H-M   'P 1'
#
loop_
_entity.id
_entity.type
_entity.pdbx_description
1 polymer ?
#
loop_
_entity_poly.entity_id
_entity_poly.type
_entity_poly.pdbx_seq_one_letter_code
_entity_poly.pdbx_strand_id
1 'polypeptide(L)' 'RVVPLEARLDFASAVRRADVLLSHLECVPSTASLARGYGKPMVVVCHNTHLPTFRHMAAGQSALAVYNSLWM' A
#
# COMPACT_ATOMS: atom_id res chain seq x y z
N ARG A 1 1.80 3.42 15.17
CA ARG A 1 3.27 3.43 14.90
C ARG A 1 3.47 3.09 13.43
N VAL A 2 4.36 3.79 12.73
CA VAL A 2 4.69 3.49 11.33
C VAL A 2 5.96 2.63 11.28
N VAL A 3 5.98 1.61 10.41
CA VAL A 3 7.14 0.75 10.16
C VAL A 3 7.42 0.77 8.65
N PRO A 4 8.49 1.42 8.20
CA PRO A 4 8.89 1.40 6.79
C PRO A 4 9.31 0.00 6.33
N LEU A 5 9.10 -0.32 5.06
CA LEU A 5 9.49 -1.59 4.45
C LEU A 5 10.99 -1.90 4.66
N GLU A 6 11.85 -0.94 4.35
CA GLU A 6 13.31 -1.09 4.39
C GLU A 6 13.90 -1.03 5.81
N ALA A 7 13.09 -0.70 6.82
CA ALA A 7 13.59 -0.53 8.18
C ALA A 7 13.91 -1.87 8.89
N ARG A 8 13.47 -3.01 8.33
CA ARG A 8 13.59 -4.34 8.99
C ARG A 8 13.76 -5.47 7.99
N LEU A 9 14.67 -6.40 8.30
CA LEU A 9 14.81 -7.67 7.58
C LEU A 9 13.59 -8.58 7.78
N ASP A 10 12.86 -8.44 8.90
CA ASP A 10 11.70 -9.27 9.27
C ASP A 10 10.35 -8.58 9.00
N PHE A 11 10.25 -7.78 7.93
CA PHE A 11 9.07 -6.93 7.68
C PHE A 11 7.74 -7.69 7.70
N ALA A 12 7.71 -8.94 7.22
CA ALA A 12 6.50 -9.77 7.23
C ALA A 12 5.96 -10.04 8.66
N SER A 13 6.83 -10.10 9.67
CA SER A 13 6.44 -10.18 11.08
C SER A 13 5.75 -8.90 11.55
N ALA A 14 6.18 -7.74 11.05
CA ALA A 14 5.51 -6.47 11.31
C ALA A 14 4.14 -6.41 10.61
N VAL A 15 4.05 -6.86 9.36
CA VAL A 15 2.79 -6.94 8.60
C VAL A 15 1.75 -7.81 9.32
N ARG A 16 2.14 -8.99 9.83
CA ARG A 16 1.22 -9.87 10.57
C ARG A 16 0.56 -9.17 11.77
N ARG A 17 1.30 -8.31 12.46
CA ARG A 17 0.82 -7.54 13.63
C ARG A 17 0.22 -6.18 13.28
N ALA A 18 0.33 -5.73 12.03
CA ALA A 18 -0.19 -4.44 11.61
C ALA A 18 -1.71 -4.48 11.48
N ASP A 19 -2.34 -3.34 11.74
CA ASP A 19 -3.78 -3.15 11.53
C ASP A 19 -4.08 -2.83 10.05
N VAL A 20 -3.12 -2.19 9.37
CA VAL A 20 -3.27 -1.69 7.99
C VAL A 20 -1.93 -1.60 7.31
N LEU A 21 -1.90 -1.79 5.99
CA LEU A 21 -0.76 -1.52 5.13
C LEU A 21 -0.98 -0.26 4.30
N LEU A 22 0.09 0.50 4.05
CA LEU A 22 0.08 1.69 3.23
C LEU A 22 1.09 1.50 2.09
N SER A 23 0.69 1.81 0.86
CA SER A 23 1.59 1.77 -0.29
C SER A 23 1.29 2.84 -1.32
N HIS A 24 2.23 3.01 -2.22
CA HIS A 24 2.22 4.04 -3.24
C HIS A 24 2.91 3.53 -4.52
N LEU A 25 2.30 3.86 -5.67
CA LEU A 25 2.83 3.66 -7.02
C LEU A 25 3.42 2.25 -7.27
N GLU A 26 4.72 2.13 -7.56
CA GLU A 26 5.38 0.88 -7.95
C GLU A 26 5.42 -0.17 -6.83
N CYS A 27 5.26 0.26 -5.57
CA CYS A 27 5.21 -0.63 -4.41
C CYS A 27 3.81 -1.22 -4.18
N VAL A 28 2.77 -0.71 -4.85
CA VAL A 28 1.39 -1.18 -4.65
C VAL A 28 1.23 -2.66 -4.99
N PRO A 29 1.70 -3.19 -6.13
CA PRO A 29 1.53 -4.61 -6.46
C PRO A 29 2.16 -5.55 -5.42
N SER A 30 3.39 -5.28 -4.97
CA SER A 30 4.08 -6.11 -3.97
C SER A 30 3.43 -6.01 -2.59
N THR A 31 3.04 -4.81 -2.18
CA THR A 31 2.34 -4.60 -0.90
C THR A 31 0.94 -5.23 -0.91
N ALA A 32 0.24 -5.19 -2.05
CA ALA A 32 -1.06 -5.83 -2.22
C ALA A 32 -0.98 -7.36 -2.11
N SER A 33 0.10 -7.97 -2.63
CA SER A 33 0.37 -9.40 -2.45
C SER A 33 0.54 -9.76 -0.97
N LEU A 34 1.31 -8.96 -0.22
CA LEU A 34 1.48 -9.14 1.23
C LEU A 34 0.16 -8.91 1.99
N ALA A 35 -0.59 -7.86 1.67
CA ALA A 35 -1.88 -7.55 2.28
C ALA A 35 -2.83 -8.74 2.14
N ARG A 36 -2.93 -9.30 0.93
CA ARG A 36 -3.73 -10.49 0.64
C ARG A 36 -3.28 -11.69 1.45
N GLY A 37 -1.97 -11.97 1.45
CA GLY A 37 -1.39 -13.12 2.15
C GLY A 37 -1.62 -13.10 3.68
N TYR A 38 -1.71 -11.91 4.28
CA TYR A 38 -1.93 -11.72 5.71
C TYR A 38 -3.34 -11.27 6.09
N GLY A 39 -4.26 -11.16 5.12
CA GLY A 39 -5.63 -10.70 5.34
C GLY A 39 -5.70 -9.27 5.92
N LYS A 40 -4.81 -8.38 5.49
CA LYS A 40 -4.73 -7.00 6.01
C LYS A 40 -5.41 -6.01 5.06
N PRO A 41 -6.17 -5.03 5.58
CA PRO A 41 -6.65 -3.94 4.76
C PRO A 41 -5.47 -3.11 4.26
N MET A 42 -5.59 -2.62 3.02
CA MET A 42 -4.56 -1.84 2.37
C MET A 42 -5.07 -0.46 1.96
N VAL A 43 -4.27 0.56 2.25
CA VAL A 43 -4.48 1.94 1.83
C VAL A 43 -3.51 2.24 0.68
N VAL A 44 -4.01 2.82 -0.40
CA VAL A 44 -3.20 3.23 -1.55
C VAL A 44 -3.23 4.74 -1.69
N VAL A 45 -2.07 5.37 -1.65
CA VAL A 45 -1.92 6.78 -2.03
C VAL A 45 -1.93 6.86 -3.55
N CYS A 46 -2.70 7.80 -4.10
CA CYS A 46 -2.84 8.02 -5.53
C CYS A 46 -2.39 9.43 -5.92
N HIS A 47 -1.55 9.49 -6.96
CA HIS A 47 -1.16 10.72 -7.65
C HIS A 47 -2.18 11.12 -8.72
N ASN A 48 -2.62 12.37 -8.69
CA ASN A 48 -3.58 12.93 -9.64
C ASN A 48 -3.07 12.96 -11.10
N THR A 49 -1.76 13.03 -11.31
CA THR A 49 -1.13 13.13 -12.64
C THR A 49 -0.60 11.81 -13.19
N HIS A 50 -0.63 10.72 -12.41
CA HIS A 50 0.06 9.48 -12.77
C HIS A 50 -0.90 8.29 -12.94
N LEU A 51 -1.42 8.11 -14.16
CA LEU A 51 -2.46 7.11 -14.47
C LEU A 51 -2.21 5.69 -13.91
N PRO A 52 -0.98 5.13 -13.95
CA PRO A 52 -0.69 3.83 -13.34
C PRO A 52 -1.12 3.66 -11.88
N THR A 53 -1.13 4.73 -11.08
CA THR A 53 -1.55 4.65 -9.67
C THR A 53 -3.01 4.22 -9.52
N PHE A 54 -3.89 4.68 -10.43
CA PHE A 54 -5.31 4.32 -10.42
C PHE A 54 -5.52 2.86 -10.80
N ARG A 55 -4.75 2.36 -11.76
CA ARG A 55 -4.80 0.95 -12.17
C ARG A 55 -4.40 0.03 -11.03
N HIS A 56 -3.31 0.35 -10.33
CA HIS A 56 -2.86 -0.46 -9.20
C HIS A 56 -3.82 -0.38 -8.01
N MET A 57 -4.33 0.81 -7.70
CA MET A 57 -5.35 1.00 -6.66
C MET A 57 -6.65 0.23 -6.97
N ALA A 58 -7.09 0.22 -8.23
CA ALA A 58 -8.31 -0.46 -8.66
C ALA A 58 -8.18 -1.99 -8.80
N ALA A 59 -7.00 -2.57 -8.59
CA ALA A 59 -6.76 -4.02 -8.74
C ALA A 59 -7.39 -4.91 -7.64
N GLY A 60 -8.32 -4.36 -6.84
CA GLY A 60 -9.18 -5.13 -5.94
C GLY A 60 -8.59 -5.50 -4.58
N GLN A 61 -7.47 -4.89 -4.15
CA GLN A 61 -6.91 -5.07 -2.79
C GLN A 61 -7.00 -3.82 -1.92
N SER A 62 -7.33 -2.68 -2.51
CA SER A 62 -7.42 -1.41 -1.78
C SER A 62 -8.71 -1.34 -0.98
N ALA A 63 -8.58 -1.19 0.34
CA ALA A 63 -9.68 -0.88 1.24
C ALA A 63 -9.99 0.63 1.26
N LEU A 64 -8.97 1.47 1.02
CA LEU A 64 -9.10 2.92 0.92
C LEU A 64 -8.10 3.47 -0.10
N ALA A 65 -8.55 4.37 -0.96
CA ALA A 65 -7.70 5.16 -1.83
C ALA A 65 -7.60 6.59 -1.30
N VAL A 66 -6.38 7.05 -1.02
CA VAL A 66 -6.12 8.42 -0.58
C VAL A 66 -5.62 9.20 -1.78
N TYR A 67 -6.44 10.13 -2.25
CA TYR A 67 -6.11 10.98 -3.37
C TYR A 67 -5.29 12.18 -2.89
N ASN A 68 -4.04 12.29 -3.31
CA ASN A 68 -3.20 13.45 -3.02
C ASN A 68 -3.26 14.43 -4.20
N SER A 69 -3.88 15.58 -3.99
CA SER A 69 -4.02 16.64 -5.01
C SER A 69 -2.92 17.69 -4.97
N LEU A 70 -2.06 17.69 -3.94
CA LEU A 70 -1.08 18.75 -3.67
C LEU A 70 0.35 18.37 -4.07
N TRP A 71 0.57 17.15 -4.57
CA TRP A 71 1.91 16.67 -4.90
C TRP A 71 1.93 16.05 -6.30
N MET A 72 2.87 16.53 -7.13
CA MET A 72 3.21 16.07 -8.48
C MET A 72 4.65 15.58 -8.48
#